data_AF-A0A4Y8D2M4-F1
#
_entry.id   AF-A0A4Y8D2M4-F1
#
_cell.length_a   1.000
_cell.length_b   1.000
_cell.length_c   1.000
_cell.angle_alpha   90.00
_cell.angle_beta   90.00
_cell.angle_gamma   90.00
#
_symmetry.space_group_name_H-M   'P 1'
#
loop_
_entity.id
_entity.type
_entity.pdbx_description
1 polymer ?
#
loop_
_entity_poly.entity_id
_entity_poly.type
_entity_poly.pdbx_seq_one_letter_code
_entity_poly.pdbx_strand_id
1 'polypeptide(L)'
;MMSGEAWLYLLAVLINAVNLFLQVFFTIMYSDLECDYINPIDLCNRLNTYIIPEAAVHGFLTLLFLINGYWVALVLNLPLVAFNVKKIVDNAHLLDATEIFRKLNVHKKESFIKLGFHLIMFFFYLYSMIVALIRDESH
;
A
#
# COMPACT_ATOMS: atom_id res chain seq x y z
N MET A 1 25.73 -17.11 1.03
CA MET A 1 24.47 -17.40 0.32
C MET A 1 23.44 -16.50 0.97
N MET A 2 22.74 -15.62 0.24
CA MET A 2 21.84 -14.63 0.86
C MET A 2 20.93 -15.29 1.91
N SER A 3 21.02 -14.82 3.15
CA SER A 3 20.16 -15.22 4.26
C SER A 3 18.67 -15.08 3.91
N GLY A 4 17.82 -15.95 4.47
CA GLY A 4 16.36 -15.91 4.28
C GLY A 4 15.73 -14.58 4.69
N GLU A 5 16.36 -13.86 5.62
CA GLU A 5 15.95 -12.52 6.03
C GLU A 5 16.10 -11.50 4.88
N ALA A 6 17.24 -11.53 4.18
CA ALA A 6 17.51 -10.62 3.07
C ALA A 6 16.54 -10.84 1.90
N TRP A 7 16.19 -12.10 1.62
CA TRP A 7 15.17 -12.44 0.61
C TRP A 7 13.79 -11.92 0.98
N LEU A 8 13.40 -12.01 2.25
CA LEU A 8 12.11 -11.49 2.71
C LEU A 8 12.04 -9.97 2.59
N TYR A 9 13.10 -9.25 2.98
CA TYR A 9 13.13 -7.79 2.82
C TYR A 9 13.23 -7.37 1.35
N LEU A 10 13.92 -8.13 0.50
CA LEU A 10 13.92 -7.89 -0.95
C LEU A 10 12.50 -8.02 -1.53
N LEU A 11 11.78 -9.08 -1.17
CA LEU A 11 10.37 -9.25 -1.56
C LEU A 11 9.51 -8.09 -1.04
N ALA A 12 9.73 -7.65 0.20
CA ALA A 12 9.02 -6.52 0.78
C ALA A 12 9.25 -5.22 0.01
N VAL A 13 10.50 -4.93 -0.40
CA VAL A 13 10.84 -3.77 -1.23
C VAL A 13 10.10 -3.84 -2.57
N LEU A 14 10.13 -4.98 -3.25
CA LEU A 14 9.48 -5.15 -4.56
C LEU A 14 7.95 -4.98 -4.46
N ILE A 15 7.32 -5.63 -3.49
CA ILE A 15 5.87 -5.51 -3.27
C ILE A 15 5.49 -4.07 -2.89
N ASN A 16 6.25 -3.44 -1.99
CA ASN A 16 5.97 -2.08 -1.57
C ASN A 16 6.17 -1.07 -2.71
N ALA A 17 7.12 -1.32 -3.62
CA ALA A 17 7.29 -0.51 -4.84
C ALA A 17 6.05 -0.59 -5.74
N VAL A 18 5.48 -1.78 -5.95
CA VAL A 18 4.23 -1.95 -6.71
C VAL A 18 3.10 -1.18 -6.06
N ASN A 19 2.94 -1.27 -4.74
CA ASN A 19 1.92 -0.50 -4.04
C ASN A 19 2.14 1.01 -4.16
N LEU A 20 3.39 1.47 -4.12
CA LEU A 20 3.72 2.89 -4.31
C LEU A 20 3.30 3.38 -5.70
N PHE A 21 3.57 2.61 -6.75
CA PHE A 21 3.07 2.91 -8.10
C PHE A 21 1.55 2.92 -8.18
N LEU A 22 0.86 1.98 -7.52
CA LEU A 22 -0.60 1.97 -7.44
C LEU A 22 -1.15 3.22 -6.73
N GLN A 23 -0.51 3.68 -5.65
CA GLN A 23 -0.94 4.91 -4.95
C GLN A 23 -0.71 6.18 -5.79
N VAL A 24 0.36 6.23 -6.60
CA VAL A 24 0.55 7.30 -7.59
C VAL A 24 -0.56 7.25 -8.62
N PHE A 25 -0.89 6.08 -9.16
CA PHE A 25 -1.99 5.89 -10.11
C PHE A 25 -3.34 6.35 -9.54
N PHE A 26 -3.66 5.98 -8.30
CA PHE A 26 -4.90 6.44 -7.63
C PHE A 26 -4.93 7.96 -7.45
N THR A 27 -3.79 8.55 -7.05
CA THR A 27 -3.68 10.00 -6.87
C THR A 27 -3.89 10.75 -8.19
N ILE A 28 -3.32 10.26 -9.29
CA ILE A 28 -3.53 10.82 -10.63
C ILE A 28 -5.00 10.70 -11.02
N MET A 29 -5.64 9.54 -10.85
CA MET A 29 -7.04 9.36 -11.22
C MET A 29 -7.98 10.28 -10.43
N TYR A 30 -7.73 10.48 -9.14
CA TYR A 30 -8.50 11.47 -8.37
C TYR A 30 -8.26 12.90 -8.84
N SER A 31 -7.04 13.24 -9.26
CA SER A 31 -6.73 14.56 -9.84
C SER A 31 -7.39 14.74 -11.21
N ASP A 32 -7.42 13.69 -12.03
CA ASP A 32 -8.09 13.72 -13.34
C ASP A 32 -9.60 13.93 -13.18
N LEU A 33 -10.21 13.34 -12.14
CA LEU A 33 -11.61 13.59 -11.82
C LEU A 33 -11.86 15.02 -11.30
N GLU A 34 -10.94 15.57 -10.50
CA GLU A 34 -11.03 16.95 -9.99
C GLU A 34 -10.94 17.99 -11.12
N CYS A 35 -10.17 17.70 -12.17
CA CYS A 35 -10.03 18.54 -13.36
C CYS A 35 -11.06 18.23 -14.46
N ASP A 36 -12.09 17.43 -14.17
CA ASP A 36 -13.12 17.00 -15.12
C ASP A 36 -12.58 16.30 -16.38
N TYR A 37 -11.42 15.65 -16.31
CA TYR A 37 -10.82 14.90 -17.42
C TYR A 37 -11.43 13.49 -17.61
N ILE A 38 -12.01 12.91 -16.55
CA ILE A 38 -12.59 11.56 -16.57
C ILE A 38 -13.97 11.54 -15.90
N ASN A 39 -14.86 10.67 -16.37
CA ASN A 39 -16.17 10.49 -15.76
C ASN A 39 -16.07 9.76 -14.41
N PRO A 40 -16.94 10.08 -13.43
CA PRO A 40 -16.95 9.41 -12.13
C PRO A 40 -17.20 7.90 -12.22
N ILE A 41 -18.00 7.45 -13.20
CA ILE A 41 -18.29 6.02 -13.43
C ILE A 41 -17.04 5.27 -13.89
N ASP A 42 -16.29 5.84 -14.83
CA ASP A 42 -15.06 5.25 -15.36
C ASP A 42 -13.99 5.16 -14.26
N LEU A 43 -13.87 6.19 -13.42
CA LEU A 43 -13.00 6.19 -12.25
C LEU A 43 -13.40 5.07 -11.27
N CYS A 44 -14.67 4.96 -10.88
CA CYS A 44 -15.11 3.95 -9.92
C CYS A 44 -14.86 2.53 -10.43
N ASN A 45 -15.14 2.24 -11.71
CA ASN A 45 -14.88 0.93 -12.30
C ASN A 45 -13.38 0.57 -12.29
N ARG A 46 -12.52 1.54 -12.62
CA ARG A 46 -11.06 1.32 -12.61
C ARG A 46 -10.55 1.11 -11.19
N LEU A 47 -10.85 2.03 -10.27
CA LEU A 47 -10.30 1.98 -8.91
C LEU A 47 -10.84 0.78 -8.11
N ASN A 48 -12.13 0.45 -8.21
CA ASN A 48 -12.71 -0.69 -7.48
C ASN A 48 -12.03 -2.02 -7.85
N THR A 49 -11.56 -2.16 -9.09
CA THR A 49 -10.81 -3.34 -9.55
C THR A 49 -9.46 -3.48 -8.84
N TYR A 50 -8.82 -2.37 -8.45
CA TYR A 50 -7.48 -2.37 -7.84
C TYR A 50 -7.47 -2.25 -6.31
N ILE A 51 -8.55 -1.77 -5.69
CA ILE A 51 -8.64 -1.60 -4.22
C ILE A 51 -8.46 -2.94 -3.48
N ILE A 52 -9.12 -4.02 -3.94
CA ILE A 52 -9.01 -5.33 -3.29
C ILE A 52 -7.61 -5.94 -3.49
N PRO A 53 -7.04 -5.98 -4.71
CA PRO A 53 -5.66 -6.43 -4.91
C PRO A 53 -4.62 -5.67 -4.06
N GLU A 54 -4.72 -4.34 -3.95
CA GLU A 54 -3.79 -3.54 -3.13
C GLU A 54 -3.82 -3.94 -1.66
N ALA A 55 -5.03 -4.03 -1.08
CA ALA A 55 -5.21 -4.43 0.30
C ALA A 55 -4.77 -5.89 0.54
N ALA A 56 -5.03 -6.79 -0.41
CA ALA A 56 -4.64 -8.20 -0.32
C ALA A 56 -3.11 -8.36 -0.34
N VAL A 57 -2.42 -7.67 -1.25
CA VAL A 57 -0.96 -7.72 -1.37
C VAL A 57 -0.28 -7.13 -0.14
N HIS A 58 -0.78 -6.00 0.39
CA HIS A 58 -0.25 -5.42 1.62
C HIS A 58 -0.52 -6.29 2.86
N GLY A 59 -1.70 -6.89 2.94
CA GLY A 59 -2.06 -7.84 4.00
C GLY A 59 -1.20 -9.10 3.97
N PHE A 60 -0.95 -9.64 2.78
CA PHE A 60 -0.07 -10.80 2.58
C PHE A 60 1.35 -10.51 3.07
N LEU A 61 1.91 -9.34 2.70
CA LEU A 61 3.25 -8.94 3.16
C LEU A 61 3.31 -8.84 4.69
N THR A 62 2.29 -8.25 5.31
CA THR A 62 2.22 -8.12 6.77
C THR A 62 2.12 -9.48 7.46
N LEU A 63 1.38 -10.44 6.87
CA LEU A 63 1.28 -11.80 7.36
C LEU A 63 2.62 -12.55 7.26
N LEU A 64 3.39 -12.32 6.19
CA LEU A 64 4.76 -12.86 6.09
C LEU A 64 5.68 -12.34 7.20
N PHE A 65 5.60 -11.04 7.51
CA PHE A 65 6.36 -10.47 8.64
C PHE A 65 5.93 -11.06 10.00
N LEU A 66 4.64 -11.36 10.17
CA LEU A 66 4.12 -12.03 11.37
C LEU A 66 4.69 -13.44 11.55
N ILE A 67 4.66 -14.27 10.49
CA ILE A 67 5.16 -15.66 10.54
C ILE A 67 6.67 -15.70 10.85
N ASN A 68 7.43 -14.75 10.32
CA ASN A 68 8.88 -14.68 10.52
C ASN A 68 9.28 -13.95 11.83
N GLY A 69 8.32 -13.37 12.57
CA GLY A 69 8.58 -12.76 13.87
C GLY A 69 9.23 -11.36 13.84
N TYR A 70 9.10 -10.61 12.73
CA TYR A 70 9.66 -9.26 12.63
C TYR A 70 8.70 -8.22 13.24
N TRP A 71 8.77 -8.07 14.56
CA TRP A 71 7.87 -7.21 15.33
C TRP A 71 7.88 -5.74 14.92
N VAL A 72 9.05 -5.16 14.60
CA VAL A 72 9.16 -3.74 14.20
C VAL A 72 8.43 -3.49 12.88
N ALA A 73 8.70 -4.30 11.85
CA ALA A 73 8.04 -4.21 10.56
C ALA A 73 6.52 -4.44 10.69
N LEU A 74 6.11 -5.36 11.56
CA LEU A 74 4.70 -5.66 11.80
C LEU A 74 3.96 -4.48 12.45
N VAL A 75 4.51 -3.89 13.52
CA VAL A 75 3.90 -2.74 14.20
C VAL A 75 3.77 -1.55 13.26
N LEU A 76 4.76 -1.36 12.40
CA LEU A 76 4.76 -0.30 11.40
C LEU A 76 3.67 -0.49 10.33
N ASN A 77 3.40 -1.72 9.86
CA ASN A 77 2.35 -2.00 8.88
C ASN A 77 0.93 -2.04 9.46
N LEU A 78 0.80 -2.34 10.75
CA LEU A 78 -0.48 -2.58 11.40
C LEU A 78 -1.52 -1.46 11.23
N PRO A 79 -1.17 -0.16 11.35
CA PRO A 79 -2.12 0.94 11.17
C PRO A 79 -2.76 0.96 9.78
N LEU A 80 -1.97 0.71 8.73
CA LEU A 80 -2.47 0.72 7.36
C LEU A 80 -3.33 -0.53 7.07
N VAL A 81 -2.91 -1.69 7.56
CA VAL A 81 -3.71 -2.93 7.46
C VAL A 81 -5.02 -2.78 8.20
N ALA A 82 -5.02 -2.29 9.44
CA ALA A 82 -6.23 -2.07 10.22
C ALA A 82 -7.21 -1.10 9.53
N PHE A 83 -6.68 -0.03 8.92
CA PHE A 83 -7.47 0.89 8.13
C PHE A 83 -8.11 0.20 6.91
N ASN A 84 -7.34 -0.58 6.16
CA ASN A 84 -7.84 -1.31 4.99
C ASN A 84 -8.88 -2.39 5.38
N VAL A 85 -8.63 -3.14 6.46
CA VAL A 85 -9.56 -4.16 6.98
C VAL A 85 -10.87 -3.52 7.40
N LYS A 86 -10.83 -2.41 8.16
CA LYS A 86 -12.04 -1.68 8.55
C LYS A 86 -12.86 -1.27 7.33
N LYS A 87 -12.21 -0.74 6.30
CA LYS A 87 -12.86 -0.32 5.05
C LYS A 87 -13.51 -1.48 4.28
N ILE A 88 -12.90 -2.66 4.31
CA ILE A 88 -13.45 -3.87 3.69
C ILE A 88 -14.65 -4.38 4.49
N VAL A 89 -14.53 -4.47 5.82
CA VAL A 89 -15.60 -4.95 6.72
C VAL A 89 -16.82 -4.04 6.67
N ASP A 90 -16.63 -2.73 6.62
CA ASP A 90 -17.70 -1.74 6.52
C ASP A 90 -18.34 -1.70 5.12
N ASN A 91 -17.90 -2.54 4.17
CA ASN A 91 -18.26 -2.52 2.74
C ASN A 91 -18.04 -1.16 2.04
N ALA A 92 -17.33 -0.24 2.69
CA ALA A 92 -17.01 1.10 2.19
C ALA A 92 -15.78 1.11 1.26
N HIS A 93 -15.37 -0.05 0.75
CA HIS A 93 -14.28 -0.17 -0.21
C HIS A 93 -14.72 0.13 -1.65
N LEU A 94 -16.03 -0.01 -1.95
CA LEU A 94 -16.60 0.34 -3.25
C LEU A 94 -16.83 1.85 -3.33
N LEU A 95 -16.24 2.46 -4.36
CA LEU A 95 -16.51 3.83 -4.73
C LEU A 95 -17.86 3.92 -5.46
N ASP A 96 -18.72 4.82 -5.00
CA ASP A 96 -20.01 5.15 -5.63
C ASP A 96 -19.87 6.44 -6.46
N ALA A 97 -20.18 6.35 -7.75
CA ALA A 97 -20.09 7.46 -8.70
C ALA A 97 -21.01 8.64 -8.34
N THR A 98 -22.08 8.42 -7.56
CA THR A 98 -23.01 9.48 -7.14
C THR A 98 -22.47 10.31 -5.98
N GLU A 99 -21.64 9.72 -5.11
CA GLU A 99 -21.07 10.39 -3.94
C GLU A 99 -19.60 10.80 -4.11
N ILE A 100 -18.94 10.31 -5.17
CA ILE A 100 -17.48 10.46 -5.33
C ILE A 100 -17.03 11.92 -5.33
N PHE A 101 -17.76 12.82 -5.99
CA PHE A 101 -17.44 14.25 -6.00
C PHE A 101 -17.59 14.89 -4.61
N ARG A 102 -18.61 14.49 -3.85
CA ARG A 102 -18.84 15.02 -2.49
C ARG A 102 -17.74 14.60 -1.53
N LYS A 103 -17.17 13.41 -1.71
CA LYS A 103 -16.12 12.83 -0.86
C LYS A 103 -14.71 12.89 -1.49
N LEU A 104 -14.56 13.56 -2.64
CA LEU A 104 -13.32 13.53 -3.44
C LEU A 104 -12.10 13.98 -2.63
N ASN A 105 -12.22 15.10 -1.92
CA ASN A 105 -11.14 15.64 -1.08
C ASN A 105 -10.72 14.67 0.03
N VAL A 106 -11.65 13.88 0.57
CA VAL A 106 -11.35 12.86 1.60
C VAL A 106 -10.58 11.71 0.96
N HIS A 107 -11.07 11.15 -0.14
CA HIS A 107 -10.40 10.02 -0.82
C HIS A 107 -9.04 10.38 -1.41
N LYS A 108 -8.90 11.60 -1.97
CA LYS A 108 -7.62 12.12 -2.45
C LYS A 108 -6.62 12.26 -1.30
N LYS A 109 -7.05 12.80 -0.16
CA LYS A 109 -6.20 12.92 1.03
C LYS A 109 -5.81 11.55 1.60
N GLU A 110 -6.74 10.59 1.63
CA GLU A 110 -6.45 9.19 1.99
C GLU A 110 -5.37 8.59 1.08
N SER A 111 -5.52 8.72 -0.24
CA SER A 111 -4.54 8.25 -1.23
C SER A 111 -3.16 8.90 -1.00
N PHE A 112 -3.12 10.19 -0.72
CA PHE A 112 -1.86 10.91 -0.46
C PHE A 112 -1.18 10.47 0.85
N ILE A 113 -1.97 10.21 1.91
CA ILE A 113 -1.44 9.67 3.16
C ILE A 113 -0.88 8.26 2.95
N LYS A 114 -1.60 7.40 2.21
CA LYS A 114 -1.12 6.06 1.85
C LYS A 114 0.16 6.12 1.03
N LEU A 115 0.26 7.05 0.07
CA LEU A 115 1.46 7.26 -0.72
C LEU A 115 2.65 7.62 0.17
N GLY A 116 2.48 8.59 1.07
CA GLY A 116 3.52 9.00 2.01
C GLY A 116 3.96 7.85 2.94
N PHE A 117 3.00 7.04 3.41
CA PHE A 117 3.29 5.86 4.20
C PHE A 117 4.12 4.83 3.43
N HIS A 118 3.71 4.47 2.21
CA HIS A 118 4.46 3.51 1.37
C HIS A 118 5.86 4.03 1.04
N LEU A 119 6.02 5.34 0.84
CA LEU A 119 7.33 5.95 0.60
C LEU A 119 8.26 5.80 1.82
N ILE A 120 7.77 6.06 3.02
CA ILE A 120 8.56 5.88 4.25
C ILE A 120 8.89 4.39 4.46
N MET A 121 7.92 3.50 4.26
CA MET A 121 8.13 2.05 4.36
C MET A 121 9.14 1.54 3.33
N PHE A 122 9.19 2.14 2.13
CA PHE A 122 10.14 1.77 1.10
C PHE A 122 11.59 1.93 1.59
N PHE A 123 11.91 3.09 2.14
CA PHE A 123 13.25 3.34 2.70
C PHE A 123 13.54 2.47 3.92
N PHE A 124 12.54 2.21 4.76
CA PHE A 124 12.69 1.32 5.91
C PHE A 124 13.01 -0.13 5.49
N TYR A 125 12.31 -0.68 4.50
CA TYR A 125 12.59 -2.03 3.98
C TYR A 125 13.94 -2.09 3.27
N LEU A 126 14.29 -1.06 2.50
CA LEU A 126 15.59 -0.98 1.83
C LEU A 126 16.73 -0.95 2.85
N TYR A 127 16.61 -0.14 3.90
CA TYR A 127 17.58 -0.12 5.00
C TYR A 127 17.69 -1.48 5.69
N SER A 128 16.56 -2.10 6.03
CA SER A 128 16.52 -3.40 6.70
C SER A 128 17.14 -4.51 5.83
N MET A 129 16.91 -4.47 4.52
CA MET A 129 17.55 -5.37 3.56
C MET A 129 19.07 -5.22 3.55
N ILE A 130 19.58 -3.98 3.49
CA ILE A 130 21.03 -3.72 3.50
C ILE A 130 21.66 -4.21 4.81
N VAL A 131 21.02 -3.95 5.95
CA VAL A 131 21.52 -4.43 7.26
C VAL A 131 21.54 -5.95 7.31
N ALA A 132 20.51 -6.63 6.78
CA ALA A 132 20.47 -8.09 6.72
C ALA A 132 21.59 -8.64 5.82
N LEU A 133 21.87 -8.00 4.68
CA LEU A 133 22.96 -8.38 3.78
C LEU A 133 24.35 -8.19 4.41
N ILE A 134 24.60 -7.06 5.06
CA ILE A 134 25.88 -6.80 5.73
C ILE A 134 26.11 -7.80 6.86
N ARG A 135 25.07 -8.15 7.63
CA ARG A 135 25.16 -9.17 8.68
C ARG A 135 25.53 -10.54 8.11
N ASP A 136 24.96 -10.91 6.96
CA ASP A 136 25.24 -12.16 6.28
C ASP A 136 26.68 -12.23 5.73
N GLU A 137 27.28 -11.10 5.35
CA GLU A 137 28.71 -11.03 4.96
C GLU A 137 29.67 -11.07 6.15
N SER A 138 29.23 -10.63 7.33
CA SER A 138 30.06 -10.62 8.55
C SER A 138 30.15 -11.97 9.26
N HIS A 139 29.42 -12.98 8.78
CA HIS A 139 29.41 -14.36 9.28
C HIS A 139 30.09 -15.31 8.30
#